data_AF-A0A930WEU8-F1
#
_entry.id   AF-A0A930WEU8-F1
#
_cell.length_a   1.000
_cell.length_b   1.000
_cell.length_c   1.000
_cell.angle_alpha   90.00
_cell.angle_beta   90.00
_cell.angle_gamma   90.00
#
_symmetry.space_group_name_H-M   'P 1'
#
loop_
_entity.id
_entity.type
_entity.pdbx_description
1 polymer ?
#
loop_
_entity_poly.entity_id
_entity_poly.type
_entity_poly.pdbx_seq_one_letter_code
_entity_poly.pdbx_strand_id
1 'polypeptide(L)'
;GMSFLNLVDIDAVYGLRRNTKGYGEALEAFDARIPEIVENMQEDDLLIITADHGNDPTFKGTDHTREYIPVLAISKSLKHPTHLPEGHFSDIAETISENFGVASTGNGTSFLKELN
;
A
#
# COMPACT_ATOMS: atom_id res chain seq x y z
N GLY A 1 10.44 14.28 1.98
CA GLY A 1 9.04 14.77 2.05
C GLY A 1 8.09 13.63 1.75
N MET A 2 6.79 13.87 1.54
CA MET A 2 5.83 12.80 1.23
C MET A 2 5.22 12.99 -0.15
N SER A 3 5.23 11.92 -0.95
CA SER A 3 4.43 11.80 -2.17
C SER A 3 3.32 10.79 -1.91
N PHE A 4 2.08 11.13 -2.23
CA PHE A 4 0.94 10.24 -2.02
C PHE A 4 0.15 10.08 -3.33
N LEU A 5 0.13 8.86 -3.86
CA LEU A 5 -0.49 8.48 -5.12
C LEU A 5 -1.63 7.49 -4.87
N ASN A 6 -2.74 7.67 -5.59
CA ASN A 6 -3.82 6.70 -5.68
C ASN A 6 -3.95 6.21 -7.12
N LEU A 7 -3.99 4.89 -7.32
CA LEU A 7 -4.19 4.23 -8.61
C LEU A 7 -5.62 3.67 -8.67
N VAL A 8 -6.54 4.48 -9.18
CA VAL A 8 -7.99 4.28 -9.01
C VAL A 8 -8.61 3.22 -9.94
N ASP A 9 -7.95 2.86 -11.04
CA ASP A 9 -8.56 2.01 -12.09
C ASP A 9 -9.00 0.64 -11.58
N ILE A 10 -8.22 0.06 -10.65
CA ILE A 10 -8.51 -1.22 -10.00
C ILE A 10 -9.92 -1.21 -9.38
N ASP A 11 -10.31 -0.10 -8.73
CA ASP A 11 -11.63 0.10 -8.17
C ASP A 11 -12.66 0.51 -9.25
N ALA A 12 -12.45 1.66 -9.88
CA ALA A 12 -13.46 2.34 -10.69
C ALA A 12 -13.76 1.64 -12.02
N VAL A 13 -12.77 0.96 -12.61
CA VAL A 13 -12.89 0.30 -13.92
C VAL A 13 -13.15 -1.19 -13.78
N TYR A 14 -12.57 -1.85 -12.77
CA TYR A 14 -12.62 -3.31 -12.67
C TYR A 14 -13.43 -3.84 -11.48
N GLY A 15 -13.22 -3.32 -10.27
CA GLY A 15 -13.92 -3.73 -9.05
C GLY A 15 -15.43 -3.48 -9.11
N LEU A 16 -15.83 -2.21 -9.28
CA LEU A 16 -17.25 -1.81 -9.37
C LEU A 16 -18.01 -2.49 -10.52
N ARG A 17 -17.27 -2.96 -11.55
CA ARG A 17 -17.83 -3.64 -12.74
C ARG A 17 -17.76 -5.16 -12.66
N ARG A 18 -17.25 -5.73 -11.56
CA ARG A 18 -17.06 -7.18 -11.37
C ARG A 18 -16.33 -7.84 -12.54
N ASN A 19 -15.31 -7.17 -13.06
CA ASN A 19 -14.50 -7.65 -14.16
C ASN A 19 -13.22 -8.30 -13.63
N THR A 20 -13.29 -9.57 -13.25
CA THR A 20 -12.16 -10.33 -12.69
C THR A 20 -10.94 -10.33 -13.62
N LYS A 21 -11.15 -10.50 -14.92
CA LYS A 21 -10.06 -10.56 -15.89
C LYS A 21 -9.32 -9.22 -15.97
N GLY A 22 -10.05 -8.12 -16.13
CA GLY A 22 -9.45 -6.79 -16.19
C GLY A 22 -8.80 -6.37 -14.88
N TYR A 23 -9.36 -6.79 -13.73
CA TYR A 23 -8.74 -6.57 -12.42
C TYR A 23 -7.36 -7.25 -12.34
N GLY A 24 -7.26 -8.51 -12.77
CA GLY A 24 -5.99 -9.23 -12.83
C GLY A 24 -4.97 -8.59 -13.78
N GLU A 25 -5.41 -8.24 -15.00
CA GLU A 25 -4.55 -7.56 -15.98
C GLU A 25 -4.03 -6.20 -15.46
N ALA A 26 -4.84 -5.45 -14.71
CA ALA A 26 -4.43 -4.19 -14.09
C ALA A 26 -3.40 -4.38 -12.97
N LEU A 27 -3.55 -5.42 -12.16
CA LEU A 27 -2.56 -5.78 -11.14
C LEU A 27 -1.22 -6.17 -11.78
N GLU A 28 -1.23 -7.01 -12.83
CA GLU A 28 -0.03 -7.39 -13.58
C GLU A 28 0.65 -6.19 -14.25
N ALA A 29 -0.15 -5.25 -14.79
CA ALA A 29 0.38 -4.02 -15.39
C ALA A 29 1.02 -3.10 -14.35
N PHE A 30 0.48 -3.03 -13.12
CA PHE A 30 1.08 -2.29 -12.02
C PHE A 30 2.38 -2.96 -11.55
N ASP A 31 2.35 -4.28 -11.33
CA ASP A 31 3.52 -5.07 -10.91
C ASP A 31 4.71 -4.88 -11.86
N ALA A 32 4.46 -4.89 -13.18
CA ALA A 32 5.48 -4.64 -14.20
C ALA A 32 6.16 -3.26 -14.10
N ARG A 33 5.54 -2.28 -13.42
CA ARG A 33 6.10 -0.93 -13.20
C ARG A 33 6.82 -0.78 -11.86
N ILE A 34 6.67 -1.71 -10.92
CA ILE A 34 7.34 -1.64 -9.61
C ILE A 34 8.87 -1.58 -9.74
N PRO A 35 9.54 -2.38 -10.61
CA PRO A 35 10.99 -2.29 -10.77
C PRO A 35 11.47 -0.89 -11.18
N GLU A 36 10.77 -0.23 -12.10
CA GLU A 36 11.06 1.16 -12.51
C GLU A 36 10.99 2.13 -11.32
N ILE A 37 10.01 1.96 -10.43
CA ILE A 37 9.87 2.80 -9.23
C ILE A 37 11.08 2.57 -8.31
N VAL A 38 11.37 1.30 -7.99
CA VAL A 38 12.44 0.92 -7.05
C VAL A 38 13.81 1.33 -7.58
N GLU A 39 14.08 1.19 -8.87
CA GLU A 39 15.35 1.60 -9.48
C GLU A 39 15.61 3.10 -9.29
N ASN A 40 14.58 3.94 -9.35
CA ASN A 40 14.66 5.39 -9.23
C ASN A 40 14.64 5.92 -7.78
N MET A 41 14.41 5.06 -6.79
CA MET A 41 14.49 5.44 -5.37
C MET A 41 15.92 5.78 -4.94
N GLN A 42 16.08 6.73 -4.03
CA GLN A 42 17.33 6.95 -3.30
C GLN A 42 17.50 5.89 -2.18
N GLU A 43 18.69 5.83 -1.58
CA GLU A 43 18.98 4.88 -0.48
C GLU A 43 18.12 5.13 0.77
N ASP A 44 17.77 6.39 1.01
CA ASP A 44 16.95 6.87 2.13
C ASP A 44 15.45 7.01 1.82
N ASP A 45 15.02 6.58 0.63
CA ASP A 45 13.59 6.55 0.27
C ASP A 45 12.90 5.30 0.84
N LEU A 46 11.63 5.48 1.23
CA LEU A 46 10.72 4.41 1.64
C LEU A 46 9.48 4.42 0.74
N LEU A 47 9.20 3.29 0.10
CA LEU A 47 7.98 3.03 -0.65
C LEU A 47 7.05 2.18 0.19
N ILE A 48 5.82 2.67 0.43
CA ILE A 48 4.75 1.89 1.05
C ILE A 48 3.64 1.66 0.01
N ILE A 49 3.30 0.40 -0.26
CA ILE A 49 2.18 0.01 -1.13
C ILE A 49 1.08 -0.57 -0.24
N THR A 50 -0.14 -0.04 -0.39
CA THR A 50 -1.32 -0.47 0.36
C THR A 50 -2.62 -0.26 -0.43
N ALA A 51 -3.75 -0.64 0.16
CA ALA A 51 -5.10 -0.34 -0.32
C ALA A 51 -5.90 0.36 0.78
N ASP A 52 -7.09 0.87 0.47
CA ASP A 52 -7.98 1.52 1.44
C ASP A 52 -9.22 0.68 1.80
N HIS A 53 -9.57 -0.28 0.95
CA HIS A 53 -10.61 -1.29 1.16
C HIS A 53 -10.47 -2.45 0.16
N GLY A 54 -11.40 -3.40 0.22
CA GLY A 54 -11.58 -4.42 -0.81
C GLY A 54 -12.59 -3.99 -1.87
N ASN A 55 -12.52 -4.58 -3.05
CA ASN A 55 -13.56 -4.52 -4.06
C ASN A 55 -13.57 -5.80 -4.91
N ASP A 56 -13.88 -6.92 -4.27
CA ASP A 56 -13.80 -8.27 -4.86
C ASP A 56 -14.61 -8.38 -6.18
N PRO A 57 -13.96 -8.56 -7.34
CA PRO A 57 -14.64 -8.61 -8.63
C PRO A 57 -15.47 -9.88 -8.85
N THR A 58 -15.43 -10.85 -7.92
CA THR A 58 -16.24 -12.08 -7.94
C THR A 58 -17.43 -12.01 -6.98
N PHE A 59 -17.50 -10.97 -6.14
CA PHE A 59 -18.57 -10.81 -5.17
C PHE A 59 -19.87 -10.33 -5.81
N LYS A 60 -21.00 -10.63 -5.14
CA LYS A 60 -22.32 -10.13 -5.56
C LYS A 60 -22.45 -8.62 -5.34
N GLY A 61 -23.37 -7.98 -6.07
CA GLY A 61 -23.55 -6.52 -6.03
C GLY A 61 -22.39 -5.78 -6.69
N THR A 62 -22.28 -4.48 -6.48
CA THR A 62 -21.30 -3.61 -7.15
C THR A 62 -20.56 -2.67 -6.19
N ASP A 63 -20.80 -2.79 -4.89
CA ASP A 63 -20.20 -1.93 -3.87
C ASP A 63 -18.92 -2.57 -3.29
N HIS A 64 -18.16 -1.81 -2.52
CA HIS A 64 -16.93 -2.26 -1.89
C HIS A 64 -17.15 -3.44 -0.94
N THR A 65 -16.08 -4.20 -0.72
CA THR A 65 -16.02 -5.30 0.25
C THR A 65 -15.16 -4.91 1.44
N ARG A 66 -15.59 -5.29 2.65
CA ARG A 66 -14.84 -5.01 3.89
C ARG A 66 -13.76 -6.06 4.09
N GLU A 67 -12.57 -5.75 3.59
CA GLU A 67 -11.42 -6.66 3.61
C GLU A 67 -10.24 -6.05 4.38
N TYR A 68 -9.31 -6.92 4.79
CA TYR A 68 -7.97 -6.50 5.16
C TYR A 68 -7.24 -5.94 3.94
N ILE A 69 -6.34 -4.98 4.17
CA ILE A 69 -5.51 -4.38 3.13
C ILE A 69 -4.07 -4.92 3.24
N PRO A 70 -3.36 -5.12 2.12
CA PRO A 70 -1.94 -5.44 2.17
C PRO A 70 -1.14 -4.20 2.60
N VAL A 71 0.00 -4.41 3.26
CA VAL A 71 1.01 -3.38 3.51
C VAL A 71 2.37 -3.95 3.11
N LEU A 72 2.99 -3.35 2.10
CA LEU A 72 4.35 -3.67 1.67
C LEU A 72 5.22 -2.44 1.89
N ALA A 73 6.36 -2.61 2.56
CA ALA A 73 7.36 -1.57 2.76
C ALA A 73 8.67 -1.95 2.06
N ILE A 74 9.17 -1.08 1.19
CA ILE A 74 10.33 -1.33 0.33
C ILE A 74 11.28 -0.13 0.46
N SER A 75 12.57 -0.41 0.68
CA SER A 75 13.64 0.59 0.64
C SER A 75 14.93 -0.09 0.21
N LYS A 76 15.84 0.63 -0.45
CA LYS A 76 17.18 0.12 -0.80
C LYS A 76 18.06 -0.12 0.43
N SER A 77 17.80 0.60 1.52
CA SER A 77 18.50 0.44 2.79
C SER A 77 18.13 -0.83 3.57
N LEU A 78 16.96 -1.44 3.29
CA LEU A 78 16.50 -2.66 3.95
C LEU A 78 17.28 -3.88 3.44
N LYS A 79 18.08 -4.49 4.31
CA LYS A 79 18.96 -5.61 3.94
C LYS A 79 18.31 -6.97 4.04
N HIS A 80 17.29 -7.09 4.89
CA HIS A 80 16.63 -8.35 5.18
C HIS A 80 15.12 -8.18 5.14
N PRO A 81 14.40 -9.01 4.37
CA PRO A 81 12.94 -8.99 4.40
C PRO A 81 12.46 -9.38 5.81
N THR A 82 11.61 -8.54 6.39
CA THR A 82 11.02 -8.75 7.71
C THR A 82 9.50 -8.76 7.58
N HIS A 83 8.84 -9.61 8.38
CA HIS A 83 7.39 -9.65 8.45
C HIS A 83 6.91 -8.58 9.43
N LEU A 84 6.11 -7.62 8.95
CA LEU A 84 5.40 -6.67 9.81
C LEU A 84 4.24 -7.40 10.51
N PRO A 85 4.03 -7.19 11.83
CA PRO A 85 2.85 -7.73 12.49
C PRO A 85 1.56 -7.18 11.86
N GLU A 86 0.45 -7.91 12.01
CA GLU A 86 -0.87 -7.38 11.63
C GLU A 86 -1.16 -6.10 12.42
N GLY A 87 -1.62 -5.07 11.72
CA GLY A 87 -1.84 -3.74 12.26
C GLY A 87 -3.12 -3.09 11.74
N HIS A 88 -3.22 -1.78 11.93
CA HIS A 88 -4.35 -0.97 11.50
C HIS A 88 -3.92 0.02 10.42
N PHE A 89 -4.86 0.51 9.62
CA PHE A 89 -4.56 1.47 8.57
C PHE A 89 -3.90 2.77 9.10
N SER A 90 -4.26 3.18 10.31
CA SER A 90 -3.64 4.33 11.00
C SER A 90 -2.14 4.16 11.29
N ASP A 91 -1.64 2.92 11.34
CA ASP A 91 -0.24 2.63 11.64
C ASP A 91 0.70 3.16 10.54
N ILE A 92 0.21 3.26 9.30
CA ILE A 92 0.94 3.89 8.20
C ILE A 92 1.14 5.39 8.48
N ALA A 93 0.09 6.09 8.91
CA ALA A 93 0.16 7.51 9.22
C ALA A 93 1.04 7.76 10.45
N GLU A 94 0.96 6.91 11.48
CA GLU A 94 1.82 7.03 12.66
C GLU A 94 3.30 6.78 12.33
N THR A 95 3.59 5.81 11.45
CA THR A 95 4.95 5.57 10.92
C THR A 95 5.50 6.78 10.16
N ILE A 96 4.67 7.40 9.32
CA ILE A 96 5.03 8.62 8.58
C ILE A 96 5.30 9.78 9.56
N SER A 97 4.46 9.95 10.58
CA SER A 97 4.64 10.98 11.60
C SER A 97 5.94 10.80 12.38
N GLU A 98 6.25 9.58 12.83
CA GLU A 98 7.50 9.26 13.52
C GLU A 98 8.70 9.55 12.61
N ASN A 99 8.66 9.14 11.34
CA ASN A 99 9.75 9.34 10.38
C ASN A 99 10.09 10.83 10.15
N PHE A 100 9.08 11.69 10.05
CA PHE A 100 9.30 13.13 9.85
C PHE A 100 9.45 13.93 11.16
N GLY A 101 9.38 13.28 12.32
CA GLY A 101 9.48 13.95 13.62
C GLY A 101 8.37 14.99 13.86
N VAL A 102 7.19 14.77 13.30
CA VAL A 102 6.01 15.63 13.50
C VAL A 102 5.11 15.07 14.61
N ALA A 103 4.04 15.81 14.94
CA ALA A 103 3.11 15.37 15.98
C ALA A 103 2.48 14.00 15.63
N SER A 104 2.32 13.16 16.66
CA SER A 104 1.57 11.91 16.57
C SER A 104 0.17 12.17 16.04
N THR A 105 -0.36 11.21 15.27
CA THR A 105 -1.73 11.28 14.75
C THR A 105 -2.78 11.02 15.83
N GLY A 106 -2.36 10.50 16.98
CA GLY A 106 -3.23 10.09 18.09
C GLY A 106 -3.93 8.74 17.87
N ASN A 107 -3.70 8.07 16.73
CA ASN A 107 -4.22 6.73 16.44
C ASN A 107 -3.15 5.87 15.74
N GLY A 108 -3.17 4.57 15.99
CA GLY A 108 -2.22 3.63 15.39
C GLY A 108 -0.90 3.51 16.15
N THR A 109 -0.11 2.52 15.71
CA THR A 109 1.20 2.20 16.26
C THR A 109 2.20 2.21 15.13
N SER A 110 3.21 3.09 15.20
CA SER A 110 4.27 3.12 14.19
C SER A 110 5.01 1.79 14.14
N PHE A 111 5.32 1.36 12.91
CA PHE A 111 6.16 0.20 12.63
C PHE A 111 7.54 0.62 12.07
N LEU A 112 7.97 1.87 12.28
CA LEU A 112 9.23 2.38 11.75
C LEU A 112 10.46 1.58 12.28
N LYS A 113 10.37 1.06 13.51
CA LYS A 113 11.47 0.33 14.16
C LYS A 113 11.65 -1.09 13.64
N GLU A 114 10.67 -1.57 12.89
CA GLU A 114 10.65 -2.87 12.24
C GLU A 114 11.33 -2.80 10.87
N LEU A 115 11.57 -1.59 10.34
CA LEU A 115 12.24 -1.31 9.07
C LEU A 115 13.76 -1.14 9.23
N ASN A 116 14.45 -2.19 9.71
CA ASN A 116 15.92 -2.20 9.93
C ASN A 116 16.74 -2.79 8.78
#